data_AF-A0A2K8UKG4-F1
#
_entry.id   AF-A0A2K8UKG4-F1
#
_cell.length_a   1.000
_cell.length_b   1.000
_cell.length_c   1.000
_cell.angle_alpha   90.00
_cell.angle_beta   90.00
_cell.angle_gamma   90.00
#
_symmetry.space_group_name_H-M   'P 1'
#
loop_
_entity.id
_entity.type
_entity.pdbx_description
1 polymer ?
#
loop_
_entity_poly.entity_id
_entity_poly.type
_entity_poly.pdbx_seq_one_letter_code
_entity_poly.pdbx_strand_id
1 'polypeptide(L)'
;MTRHHPGDPIRILHLSDLHFRADRAWDSDPVLRDLARFIAAEVRQGLVPDLVAVTGDLAFSGKADEYRRDPDQPDDRPHCTASDWLTDEL
;
A
#
# COMPACT_ATOMS: atom_id res chain seq x y z
N MET A 1 10.13 -16.27 -1.37
CA MET A 1 9.84 -16.43 -2.81
C MET A 1 9.41 -17.87 -3.07
N THR A 2 8.13 -18.07 -3.34
CA THR A 2 7.56 -19.34 -3.82
C THR A 2 8.17 -19.69 -5.18
N ARG A 3 8.62 -20.94 -5.38
CA ARG A 3 9.09 -21.38 -6.69
C ARG A 3 7.88 -21.66 -7.56
N HIS A 4 7.75 -20.93 -8.68
CA HIS A 4 6.76 -21.22 -9.70
C HIS A 4 7.20 -22.38 -10.59
N HIS A 5 6.25 -23.23 -10.96
CA HIS A 5 6.42 -24.27 -11.96
C HIS A 5 5.79 -23.85 -13.29
N PRO A 6 6.29 -24.34 -14.44
CA PRO A 6 5.65 -24.12 -15.72
C PRO A 6 4.19 -24.61 -15.66
N GLY A 7 3.23 -23.69 -15.80
CA GLY A 7 1.80 -23.97 -15.71
C GLY A 7 1.11 -23.46 -14.43
N ASP A 8 1.85 -23.00 -13.43
CA ASP A 8 1.25 -22.35 -12.26
C ASP A 8 0.63 -20.99 -12.66
N PRO A 9 -0.56 -20.64 -12.15
CA PRO A 9 -1.18 -19.36 -12.42
C PRO A 9 -0.41 -18.23 -11.72
N ILE A 10 -0.17 -17.13 -12.44
CA ILE A 10 0.36 -15.89 -11.86
C ILE A 10 -0.77 -15.18 -11.12
N ARG A 11 -0.56 -14.91 -9.83
CA ARG A 11 -1.49 -14.21 -8.95
C ARG A 11 -1.06 -12.76 -8.78
N ILE A 12 -1.93 -11.83 -9.18
CA ILE A 12 -1.68 -10.39 -9.08
C ILE A 12 -2.66 -9.80 -8.07
N LEU A 13 -2.14 -9.14 -7.03
CA LEU A 13 -2.93 -8.24 -6.20
C LEU A 13 -2.93 -6.86 -6.86
N HIS A 14 -4.08 -6.46 -7.40
CA HIS A 14 -4.22 -5.20 -8.13
C HIS A 14 -5.02 -4.20 -7.30
N LEU A 15 -4.43 -3.02 -7.08
CA LEU A 15 -4.99 -1.93 -6.29
C LEU A 15 -4.96 -0.66 -7.14
N SER A 16 -5.97 0.20 -6.97
CA SER A 16 -6.08 1.42 -7.76
C SER A 16 -6.63 2.58 -6.94
N ASP A 17 -6.29 3.80 -7.34
CA ASP A 17 -6.93 5.06 -6.92
C ASP A 17 -6.93 5.27 -5.39
N LEU A 18 -5.74 5.22 -4.80
CA LEU A 18 -5.53 5.36 -3.35
C LEU A 18 -5.60 6.83 -2.88
N HIS A 19 -5.30 7.79 -3.76
CA HIS A 19 -5.41 9.23 -3.50
C HIS A 19 -4.76 9.70 -2.19
N PHE A 20 -3.51 9.32 -1.93
CA PHE A 20 -2.79 9.73 -0.73
C PHE A 20 -2.60 11.26 -0.67
N ARG A 21 -2.65 11.80 0.55
CA ARG A 21 -2.48 13.22 0.81
C ARG A 21 -1.34 13.45 1.79
N ALA A 22 -0.47 14.40 1.48
CA ALA A 22 0.65 14.74 2.34
C ALA A 22 0.23 15.42 3.65
N ASP A 23 -1.02 15.91 3.76
CA ASP A 23 -1.53 16.63 4.93
C ASP A 23 -2.30 15.75 5.93
N ARG A 24 -2.34 14.43 5.71
CA ARG A 24 -3.17 13.51 6.47
C ARG A 24 -2.55 12.11 6.52
N ALA A 25 -2.64 11.43 7.67
CA ALA A 25 -2.26 10.02 7.78
C ALA A 25 -3.13 9.14 6.86
N TRP A 26 -2.52 8.20 6.15
CA TRP A 26 -3.23 7.42 5.13
C TRP A 26 -4.41 6.60 5.68
N ASP A 27 -4.29 6.07 6.90
CA ASP A 27 -5.27 5.22 7.60
C ASP A 27 -6.33 6.02 8.38
N SER A 28 -6.22 7.34 8.36
CA SER A 28 -7.30 8.20 8.82
C SER A 28 -8.50 8.16 7.85
N ASP A 29 -8.26 7.78 6.59
CA ASP A 29 -9.35 7.41 5.67
C ASP A 29 -9.91 6.03 6.06
N PRO A 30 -11.19 5.92 6.41
CA PRO A 30 -11.78 4.66 6.83
C PRO A 30 -11.70 3.58 5.73
N VAL A 31 -11.78 3.97 4.46
CA VAL A 31 -11.71 3.02 3.33
C VAL A 31 -10.34 2.40 3.25
N LEU A 32 -9.28 3.21 3.27
CA LEU A 32 -7.90 2.71 3.18
C LEU A 32 -7.55 1.87 4.41
N ARG A 33 -7.96 2.29 5.60
CA ARG A 33 -7.74 1.52 6.84
C ARG A 33 -8.41 0.15 6.80
N ASP A 34 -9.66 0.09 6.36
CA ASP A 34 -10.38 -1.18 6.29
C ASP A 34 -9.83 -2.08 5.16
N LEU A 35 -9.39 -1.48 4.04
CA LEU A 35 -8.67 -2.19 2.97
C LEU A 35 -7.38 -2.83 3.49
N ALA A 36 -6.56 -2.08 4.24
CA ALA A 36 -5.32 -2.59 4.81
C ALA A 36 -5.58 -3.73 5.80
N ARG A 37 -6.57 -3.57 6.70
CA ARG A 37 -6.98 -4.65 7.62
C ARG A 37 -7.45 -5.90 6.90
N PHE A 38 -8.20 -5.73 5.82
CA PHE A 38 -8.65 -6.83 4.97
C PHE A 38 -7.45 -7.55 4.35
N ILE A 39 -6.53 -6.83 3.69
CA ILE A 39 -5.33 -7.42 3.08
C ILE A 39 -4.48 -8.14 4.13
N ALA A 40 -4.25 -7.53 5.30
CA ALA A 40 -3.50 -8.16 6.39
C ALA A 40 -4.18 -9.44 6.92
N ALA A 41 -5.52 -9.50 6.92
CA ALA A 41 -6.25 -10.72 7.27
C ALA A 41 -6.09 -11.81 6.19
N GLU A 42 -6.14 -11.44 4.91
CA GLU A 42 -5.94 -12.38 3.80
C GLU A 42 -4.51 -12.92 3.74
N VAL A 43 -3.50 -12.07 3.96
CA VAL A 43 -2.09 -12.47 4.04
C VAL A 43 -1.88 -13.48 5.17
N ARG A 44 -2.44 -13.22 6.36
CA ARG A 44 -2.40 -14.19 7.47
C ARG A 44 -3.11 -15.52 7.16
N GLN A 45 -4.08 -15.52 6.24
CA GLN A 45 -4.78 -16.71 5.77
C GLN A 45 -4.06 -17.41 4.60
N GLY A 46 -2.92 -16.88 4.15
CA GLY A 46 -2.08 -17.49 3.11
C GLY A 46 -2.23 -16.88 1.72
N LEU A 47 -2.81 -15.67 1.60
CA LEU A 47 -2.68 -14.89 0.37
C LEU A 47 -1.20 -14.57 0.13
N VAL A 48 -0.68 -15.01 -1.01
CA VAL A 48 0.70 -14.77 -1.44
C VAL A 48 0.67 -14.37 -2.91
N PRO A 49 0.54 -13.07 -3.24
CA PRO A 49 0.58 -12.61 -4.61
C PRO A 49 2.01 -12.72 -5.17
N ASP A 50 2.11 -12.92 -6.48
CA ASP A 50 3.39 -12.93 -7.21
C ASP A 50 3.80 -11.52 -7.63
N LEU A 51 2.82 -10.64 -7.76
CA LEU A 51 2.98 -9.22 -8.05
C LEU A 51 1.90 -8.43 -7.31
N VAL A 52 2.29 -7.33 -6.68
CA VAL A 52 1.38 -6.28 -6.24
C VAL A 52 1.47 -5.13 -7.23
N ALA A 53 0.39 -4.83 -7.92
CA ALA A 53 0.29 -3.74 -8.88
C ALA A 53 -0.56 -2.63 -8.29
N VAL A 54 0.03 -1.44 -8.13
CA VAL A 54 -0.69 -0.23 -7.72
C VAL A 54 -0.81 0.70 -8.92
N THR A 55 -2.04 1.01 -9.32
CA THR A 55 -2.35 1.80 -10.52
C THR A 55 -3.27 2.99 -10.21
N GLY A 56 -3.61 3.77 -11.22
CA GLY A 56 -4.48 4.94 -11.05
C GLY A 56 -3.81 6.04 -10.22
N ASP A 57 -4.64 6.83 -9.55
CA ASP A 57 -4.18 8.01 -8.82
C ASP A 57 -3.62 7.63 -7.45
N LEU A 58 -2.30 7.43 -7.40
CA LEU A 58 -1.60 7.18 -6.14
C LEU A 58 -1.66 8.40 -5.21
N ALA A 59 -1.49 9.60 -5.77
CA ALA A 59 -1.52 10.85 -5.03
C ALA A 59 -2.83 11.60 -5.32
N PHE A 60 -3.35 12.31 -4.32
CA PHE A 60 -4.58 13.07 -4.45
C PHE A 60 -4.47 14.22 -5.46
N SER A 61 -3.34 14.93 -5.47
CA SER A 61 -3.14 16.10 -6.34
C SER A 61 -1.87 16.07 -7.18
N GLY A 62 -1.07 15.00 -7.08
CA GLY A 62 0.16 14.81 -7.84
C GLY A 62 1.33 15.63 -7.32
N LYS A 63 1.27 16.14 -6.08
CA LYS A 63 2.35 16.93 -5.51
C LYS A 63 3.49 16.03 -5.03
N ALA A 64 4.72 16.51 -5.15
CA ALA A 64 5.93 15.71 -4.86
C ALA A 64 6.01 15.22 -3.41
N ASP A 65 5.40 15.93 -2.46
CA ASP A 65 5.31 15.55 -1.05
C ASP A 65 4.34 14.37 -0.82
N GLU A 66 3.30 14.22 -1.65
CA GLU A 66 2.36 13.08 -1.57
C GLU A 66 3.02 11.73 -1.94
N TYR A 67 4.17 11.76 -2.62
CA TYR A 67 4.94 10.58 -3.01
C TYR A 67 6.15 10.29 -2.13
N ARG A 68 6.59 11.24 -1.30
CA ARG A 68 7.91 11.18 -0.65
C ARG A 68 7.87 10.36 0.63
N ARG A 69 8.44 9.15 0.63
CA ARG A 69 8.83 8.44 1.86
C ARG A 69 9.77 9.33 2.69
N ASP A 70 9.43 9.65 3.94
CA ASP A 70 10.29 10.48 4.80
C ASP A 70 11.22 9.58 5.64
N PRO A 71 12.54 9.51 5.35
CA PRO A 71 13.45 8.56 6.00
C PRO A 71 13.95 8.98 7.39
N ASP A 72 13.67 10.21 7.86
CA ASP A 72 14.22 10.80 9.10
C ASP A 72 13.14 11.38 10.05
N GLN A 73 11.88 10.94 9.96
CA GLN A 73 10.78 11.64 10.64
C GLN A 73 10.67 11.33 12.15
N PRO A 74 10.68 12.35 13.04
CA PRO A 74 10.35 12.18 14.46
C PRO A 74 8.84 12.01 14.68
N ASP A 75 8.52 11.10 15.61
CA ASP A 75 7.23 10.49 16.07
C ASP A 75 5.95 11.39 16.14
N ASP A 76 6.06 12.71 16.08
CA ASP A 76 4.98 13.64 16.50
C ASP A 76 4.22 14.36 15.36
N ARG A 77 4.31 13.90 14.09
CA ARG A 77 3.46 14.43 12.99
C ARG A 77 2.77 13.32 12.19
N PRO A 78 1.44 13.38 11.98
CA PRO A 78 0.71 12.34 11.26
C PRO A 78 0.79 12.56 9.74
N HIS A 79 1.92 12.22 9.12
CA HIS A 79 2.02 12.11 7.66
C HIS A 79 2.72 10.81 7.29
N CYS A 80 2.00 9.94 6.59
CA CYS A 80 2.53 8.70 6.04
C CYS A 80 2.19 8.66 4.54
N THR A 81 3.17 8.31 3.74
CA THR A 81 3.10 8.31 2.28
C THR A 81 2.72 6.95 1.73
N ALA A 82 2.42 6.89 0.43
CA ALA A 82 2.18 5.65 -0.31
C ALA A 82 3.21 4.54 -0.04
N SER A 83 4.45 4.94 0.27
CA SER A 83 5.56 4.02 0.48
C SER A 83 5.53 3.34 1.85
N ASP A 84 4.93 3.98 2.86
CA ASP A 84 4.87 3.43 4.22
C ASP A 84 3.88 2.26 4.28
N TRP A 85 2.75 2.40 3.57
CA TRP A 85 1.79 1.32 3.38
C TRP A 85 2.38 0.09 2.67
N LEU A 86 3.23 0.30 1.65
CA LEU A 86 3.84 -0.78 0.85
C LEU A 86 4.93 -1.56 1.59
N THR A 87 5.48 -1.03 2.68
CA THR A 87 6.67 -1.62 3.33
C THR A 87 6.42 -2.18 4.73
N ASP A 88 5.38 -1.75 5.43
CA ASP A 88 5.09 -2.23 6.80
C ASP A 88 3.99 -3.31 6.87
N GLU A 89 3.12 -3.43 5.85
CA GLU A 89 1.92 -4.29 5.90
C GLU A 89 1.86 -5.39 4.79
N LEU A 90 2.86 -5.46 3.91
CA LEU A 90 3.02 -6.51 2.88
C LEU A 90 4.35 -7.25 3.06
#